data_AF-A0A951P684-F1
#
_entry.id   AF-A0A951P684-F1
#
_cell.length_a   1.000
_cell.length_b   1.000
_cell.length_c   1.000
_cell.angle_alpha   90.00
_cell.angle_beta   90.00
_cell.angle_gamma   90.00
#
_symmetry.space_group_name_H-M   'P 1'
#
loop_
_entity.id
_entity.type
_entity.pdbx_description
1 polymer ?
#
loop_
_entity_poly.entity_id
_entity_poly.type
_entity_poly.pdbx_seq_one_letter_code
_entity_poly.pdbx_strand_id
1 'polypeptide(L)'
;MSRPRIQIIPHLDESELAQCYETCENSKTKTYWLAIQLLSRSHEPMTVEQVAETLEFSTDWVRKLAGRYNRLGPSGLLENNHKGRKNQAAWRSQANEKLQSD
;
A
#
# COMPACT_ATOMS: atom_id res chain seq x y z
N MET A 1 -12.73 -0.40 24.62
CA MET A 1 -12.60 0.92 23.96
C MET A 1 -12.54 0.69 22.45
N SER A 2 -13.48 1.23 21.67
CA SER A 2 -13.42 1.15 20.21
C SER A 2 -12.22 1.94 19.72
N ARG A 3 -11.27 1.27 19.06
CA ARG A 3 -10.11 1.95 18.47
C ARG A 3 -10.55 2.67 17.20
N PRO A 4 -10.02 3.87 16.90
CA PRO A 4 -10.36 4.59 15.67
C PRO A 4 -10.09 3.73 14.44
N ARG A 5 -10.99 3.80 13.45
CA ARG A 5 -10.77 3.17 12.15
C ARG A 5 -9.55 3.82 11.49
N ILE A 6 -8.64 2.99 10.98
CA ILE A 6 -7.49 3.48 10.24
C ILE A 6 -7.93 3.76 8.81
N GLN A 7 -7.77 5.00 8.38
CA GLN A 7 -7.96 5.39 6.99
C GLN A 7 -6.61 5.36 6.28
N ILE A 8 -6.57 4.80 5.07
CA ILE A 8 -5.37 4.81 4.24
C ILE A 8 -5.23 6.18 3.57
N ILE A 9 -4.06 6.79 3.70
CA ILE A 9 -3.72 7.99 2.94
C ILE A 9 -3.46 7.57 1.49
N PRO A 10 -4.12 8.16 0.49
CA PRO A 10 -3.95 7.81 -0.91
C PRO A 10 -2.62 8.35 -1.44
N HIS A 11 -1.53 7.68 -1.07
CA HIS A 11 -0.20 7.96 -1.62
C HIS A 11 -0.06 7.44 -3.05
N LEU A 12 -0.87 6.45 -3.41
CA LEU A 12 -1.04 5.88 -4.75
C LEU A 12 -2.54 5.71 -5.01
N ASP A 13 -2.94 5.78 -6.28
CA ASP A 13 -4.29 5.41 -6.70
C ASP A 13 -4.46 3.87 -6.77
N GLU A 14 -5.69 3.42 -7.00
CA GLU A 14 -6.03 1.99 -7.05
C GLU A 14 -5.29 1.24 -8.18
N SER A 15 -5.04 1.90 -9.31
CA SER A 15 -4.33 1.32 -10.45
C SER A 15 -2.83 1.19 -10.19
N GLU A 16 -2.23 2.19 -9.54
CA GLU A 16 -0.83 2.17 -9.14
C GLU A 16 -0.57 1.11 -8.06
N LEU A 17 -1.53 0.93 -7.13
CA LEU A 17 -1.47 -0.14 -6.15
C LEU A 17 -1.57 -1.52 -6.80
N ALA A 18 -2.45 -1.69 -7.80
CA ALA A 18 -2.55 -2.91 -8.59
C ALA A 18 -1.24 -3.23 -9.31
N GLN A 19 -0.63 -2.22 -9.96
CA GLN A 19 0.66 -2.36 -10.62
C GLN A 19 1.76 -2.77 -9.64
N CYS A 20 1.79 -2.21 -8.43
CA CYS A 20 2.77 -2.58 -7.40
C CYS A 20 2.62 -4.04 -6.94
N TYR A 21 1.38 -4.54 -6.86
CA TYR A 21 1.11 -5.94 -6.54
C TYR A 21 1.53 -6.91 -7.65
N GLU A 22 1.33 -6.53 -8.92
CA GLU A 22 1.73 -7.35 -10.07
C GLU A 22 3.24 -7.38 -10.29
N THR A 23 3.92 -6.25 -10.08
CA THR A 23 5.37 -6.12 -10.33
C THR A 23 6.24 -6.62 -9.20
N CYS A 24 5.68 -6.88 -8.02
CA CYS A 24 6.47 -7.35 -6.88
C CYS A 24 6.81 -8.85 -6.99
N GLU A 25 8.10 -9.17 -6.92
CA GLU A 25 8.59 -10.56 -7.00
C GLU A 25 8.54 -11.27 -5.64
N ASN A 26 8.55 -10.52 -4.54
CA ASN A 26 8.59 -11.06 -3.19
C ASN A 26 7.18 -11.29 -2.64
N SER A 27 6.84 -12.56 -2.33
CA SER A 27 5.55 -12.97 -1.76
C SER A 27 5.13 -12.16 -0.54
N LYS A 28 6.08 -11.76 0.32
CA LYS A 28 5.80 -10.93 1.50
C LYS A 28 5.37 -9.51 1.12
N THR A 29 6.07 -8.91 0.14
CA THR A 29 5.74 -7.57 -0.36
C THR A 29 4.40 -7.60 -1.10
N LYS A 30 4.09 -8.71 -1.78
CA LYS A 30 2.81 -8.96 -2.41
C LYS A 30 1.64 -8.94 -1.42
N THR A 31 1.80 -9.62 -0.28
CA THR A 31 0.82 -9.57 0.83
C THR A 31 0.65 -8.15 1.36
N TYR A 32 1.72 -7.36 1.45
CA TYR A 32 1.63 -5.97 1.92
C TYR A 32 0.83 -5.11 0.97
N TRP A 33 1.09 -5.21 -0.34
CA TRP A 33 0.32 -4.49 -1.36
C TRP A 33 -1.14 -4.89 -1.38
N LEU A 34 -1.43 -6.18 -1.29
CA LEU A 34 -2.80 -6.68 -1.22
C LEU A 34 -3.55 -6.12 0.00
N ALA A 35 -2.92 -6.11 1.18
CA ALA A 35 -3.55 -5.54 2.38
C ALA A 35 -3.87 -4.04 2.21
N ILE A 36 -2.97 -3.26 1.61
CA ILE A 36 -3.22 -1.84 1.38
C ILE A 36 -4.30 -1.62 0.32
N GLN A 37 -4.31 -2.38 -0.77
CA GLN A 37 -5.39 -2.33 -1.77
C GLN A 37 -6.76 -2.56 -1.14
N LEU A 38 -6.92 -3.63 -0.35
CA LEU A 38 -8.21 -3.95 0.29
C LEU A 38 -8.70 -2.83 1.22
N LEU A 39 -7.78 -2.16 1.91
CA LEU A 39 -8.08 -1.03 2.80
C LEU A 39 -8.32 0.29 2.04
N SER A 40 -7.82 0.44 0.81
CA SER A 40 -7.88 1.68 0.02
C SER A 40 -9.00 1.70 -1.03
N ARG A 41 -9.78 0.62 -1.17
CA ARG A 41 -10.87 0.55 -2.16
C ARG A 41 -11.87 1.69 -1.96
N SER A 42 -12.23 2.34 -3.07
CA SER A 42 -13.14 3.48 -3.10
C SER A 42 -14.61 3.08 -2.90
N HIS A 43 -15.03 1.96 -3.49
CA HIS A 43 -16.42 1.48 -3.43
C HIS A 43 -16.76 0.71 -2.16
N GLU A 44 -15.85 -0.15 -1.69
CA GLU A 44 -16.07 -1.00 -0.52
C GLU A 44 -14.75 -1.21 0.23
N PRO A 45 -14.30 -0.22 1.02
CA PRO A 45 -13.10 -0.35 1.82
C PRO A 45 -13.32 -1.38 2.93
N MET A 46 -12.47 -2.40 2.97
CA MET A 46 -12.50 -3.40 4.03
C MET A 46 -11.98 -2.78 5.33
N THR A 47 -12.49 -3.24 6.48
CA THR A 47 -11.92 -2.87 7.77
C THR A 47 -10.63 -3.64 8.04
N VAL A 48 -9.85 -3.16 9.02
CA VAL A 48 -8.65 -3.84 9.50
C VAL A 48 -8.95 -5.28 9.93
N GLU A 49 -10.11 -5.50 10.54
CA GLU A 49 -10.58 -6.82 10.97
C GLU A 49 -10.87 -7.73 9.80
N GLN A 50 -11.61 -7.24 8.79
CA GLN A 50 -11.94 -8.02 7.60
C GLN A 50 -10.69 -8.38 6.79
N VAL A 51 -9.74 -7.45 6.65
CA VAL A 51 -8.47 -7.71 5.98
C VAL A 51 -7.61 -8.71 6.76
N ALA A 52 -7.57 -8.59 8.08
CA ALA A 52 -6.86 -9.54 8.94
C ALA A 52 -7.42 -10.96 8.79
N GLU A 53 -8.74 -11.10 8.78
CA GLU A 53 -9.42 -12.39 8.54
C GLU A 53 -9.13 -12.93 7.14
N THR A 54 -9.26 -12.09 6.11
CA THR A 54 -9.04 -12.48 4.69
C THR A 54 -7.62 -12.95 4.42
N LEU A 55 -6.64 -12.35 5.11
CA LEU A 55 -5.22 -12.66 4.91
C LEU A 55 -4.66 -13.61 5.98
N GLU A 56 -5.49 -14.09 6.92
CA GLU A 56 -5.08 -14.92 8.06
C GLU A 56 -3.97 -14.30 8.94
N PHE A 57 -3.98 -12.97 9.07
CA PHE A 57 -3.06 -12.22 9.95
C PHE A 57 -3.76 -11.64 11.18
N SER A 58 -2.97 -11.12 12.12
CA SER A 58 -3.52 -10.38 13.25
C SER A 58 -3.96 -8.96 12.85
N THR A 59 -5.01 -8.46 13.49
CA THR A 59 -5.47 -7.07 13.33
C THR A 59 -4.39 -6.05 13.66
N ASP A 60 -3.53 -6.34 14.64
CA ASP A 60 -2.40 -5.47 15.00
C ASP A 60 -1.31 -5.45 13.92
N TRP A 61 -1.11 -6.53 13.18
CA TRP A 61 -0.21 -6.55 12.02
C TRP A 61 -0.75 -5.62 10.92
N VAL A 62 -2.03 -5.74 10.57
CA VAL A 62 -2.67 -4.89 9.55
C VAL A 62 -2.63 -3.42 9.96
N ARG A 63 -2.90 -3.10 11.24
CA ARG A 63 -2.78 -1.75 11.79
C ARG A 63 -1.37 -1.19 11.68
N LYS A 64 -0.35 -1.97 12.04
CA LYS A 64 1.06 -1.55 11.94
C LYS A 64 1.46 -1.32 10.48
N LEU A 65 0.99 -2.15 9.56
CA LEU A 65 1.23 -2.02 8.13
C LEU A 65 0.61 -0.73 7.57
N ALA A 66 -0.69 -0.52 7.82
CA ALA A 66 -1.41 0.67 7.40
C ALA A 66 -0.78 1.95 7.97
N GLY A 67 -0.44 1.95 9.27
CA GLY A 67 0.27 3.07 9.89
C GLY A 67 1.68 3.31 9.34
N ARG A 68 2.35 2.27 8.84
CA ARG A 68 3.64 2.40 8.16
C ARG A 68 3.48 3.02 6.78
N TYR A 69 2.55 2.52 5.99
CA TYR A 69 2.22 3.06 4.67
C TYR A 69 1.77 4.52 4.77
N ASN A 70 0.89 4.87 5.71
CA ASN A 70 0.45 6.25 5.91
C ASN A 70 1.61 7.21 6.19
N ARG A 71 2.65 6.76 6.91
CA ARG A 71 3.81 7.59 7.26
C ARG A 71 4.88 7.66 6.17
N LEU A 72 5.10 6.58 5.44
CA LEU A 72 6.26 6.42 4.53
C LEU A 72 5.85 6.28 3.05
N GLY A 73 4.56 6.18 2.77
CA GLY A 73 4.02 5.82 1.47
C GLY A 73 4.51 4.44 0.98
N PRO A 74 4.56 4.24 -0.35
CA PRO A 74 5.07 3.03 -1.01
C PRO A 74 6.42 2.53 -0.49
N SER A 75 7.33 3.47 -0.17
CA SER A 75 8.67 3.14 0.33
C SER A 75 8.67 2.37 1.66
N GLY A 76 7.59 2.48 2.44
CA GLY A 76 7.42 1.73 3.68
C GLY A 76 7.03 0.27 3.50
N LEU A 77 6.61 -0.12 2.29
CA LEU A 77 6.18 -1.48 1.95
C LEU A 77 7.20 -2.23 1.13
N LEU A 78 7.97 -1.52 0.30
CA LEU A 78 9.09 -2.10 -0.42
C LEU A 78 10.10 -2.59 0.62
N GLU A 79 10.43 -3.88 0.60
CA GLU A 79 11.58 -4.35 1.34
C GLU A 79 12.80 -3.58 0.81
N ASN A 80 13.47 -2.86 1.70
CA ASN A 80 14.80 -2.35 1.45
C ASN A 80 15.66 -3.56 1.05
N ASN A 81 15.78 -3.84 -0.24
CA ASN A 81 17.04 -4.36 -0.77
C ASN A 81 18.08 -3.38 -0.25
N HIS A 82 18.87 -3.84 0.73
CA HIS A 82 19.80 -3.07 1.55
C HIS A 82 21.00 -2.53 0.73
N LYS A 83 20.78 -2.10 -0.51
CA LYS A 83 21.73 -1.44 -1.41
C LYS A 83 20.96 -0.50 -2.35
N GLY A 84 20.92 0.80 -2.03
CA GLY A 84 20.56 1.82 -3.03
C GLY A 84 19.55 2.85 -2.55
N ARG A 85 20.02 3.77 -1.71
CA ARG A 85 19.36 5.01 -1.29
C ARG A 85 19.20 6.01 -2.47
N LYS A 86 18.56 5.62 -3.58
CA LYS A 86 18.54 6.44 -4.82
C LYS A 86 17.24 6.51 -5.63
N ASN A 87 16.10 5.96 -5.20
CA ASN A 87 14.88 5.99 -6.04
C ASN A 87 13.69 6.75 -5.41
N GLN A 88 13.92 7.81 -4.64
CA GLN A 88 12.84 8.66 -4.10
C GLN A 88 12.21 9.61 -5.13
N ALA A 89 12.90 9.95 -6.23
CA ALA A 89 12.45 10.97 -7.19
C ALA A 89 11.86 10.41 -8.50
N ALA A 90 11.99 9.11 -8.77
CA ALA A 90 11.66 8.55 -10.09
C ALA A 90 10.17 8.27 -10.32
N TRP A 91 9.40 7.95 -9.27
CA TRP A 91 7.99 7.54 -9.43
C TRP A 91 7.02 8.72 -9.61
N ARG A 92 7.27 9.88 -8.98
CA ARG A 92 6.37 11.06 -9.09
C ARG A 92 6.32 11.66 -10.49
N SER A 93 7.36 11.48 -11.30
CA SER A 93 7.40 12.05 -12.65
C SER A 93 6.72 11.18 -13.72
N GLN A 94 6.57 9.88 -13.49
CA GLN A 94 6.02 8.97 -14.51
C GLN A 94 4.48 8.87 -14.47
N ALA A 95 3.85 9.09 -13.32
CA ALA A 95 2.39 9.07 -13.18
C ALA A 95 1.71 10.31 -13.79
N ASN A 96 2.40 11.47 -13.81
CA ASN A 96 1.80 12.74 -14.24
C ASN A 96 1.92 13.02 -15.75
N GLU A 97 2.71 12.26 -16.50
CA GLU A 97 2.94 12.49 -17.93
C GLU A 97 1.85 11.88 -18.83
N LYS A 98 1.04 10.94 -18.31
CA LYS A 98 -0.06 10.29 -19.05
C LYS A 98 -1.39 11.04 -19.03
N LEU A 99 -1.50 12.14 -18.30
CA LEU A 99 -2.74 12.93 -18.16
C LEU A 99 -2.72 14.28 -18.92
N GLN A 100 -1.65 14.57 -19.67
CA GLN A 100 -1.51 15.82 -20.45
C GLN A 100 -1.30 15.62 -21.95
N SER A 101 -1.53 14.43 -22.49
CA SER A 101 -1.58 14.18 -23.95
C SER A 101 -2.90 13.55 -24.35
N ASP A 102 -3.96 14.35 -24.27
CA ASP A 102 -5.20 14.29 -25.06
C ASP A 102 -5.80 15.71 -25.08
#